data_AF-A0A349M8E6-F1
#
_entry.id   AF-A0A349M8E6-F1
#
_cell.length_a   1.000
_cell.length_b   1.000
_cell.length_c   1.000
_cell.angle_alpha   90.00
_cell.angle_beta   90.00
_cell.angle_gamma   90.00
#
_symmetry.space_group_name_H-M   'P 1'
#
loop_
_entity.id
_entity.type
_entity.pdbx_description
1 polymer ?
#
loop_
_entity_poly.entity_id
_entity_poly.type
_entity_poly.pdbx_seq_one_letter_code
_entity_poly.pdbx_strand_id
1 'polypeptide(L)'
;MTQPVSNLRVRRTQKLLREALIELIEERGFEALTIGEMTERAMVSRAAFYRNYQDKYDLVEQIFEEAMSALLNAVGDLGLEHPPEIWVTFFEHIAQYERLYRALLGRKGSPWFVRKMRA
;
A
#
# COMPACT_ATOMS: atom_id res chain seq x y z
N MET A 1 10.87 -24.58 -7.81
CA MET A 1 9.56 -24.32 -7.17
C MET A 1 8.82 -23.27 -8.00
N THR A 2 7.91 -23.70 -8.85
CA THR A 2 7.19 -22.83 -9.81
C THR A 2 6.08 -22.09 -9.05
N GLN A 3 6.22 -20.78 -8.82
CA GLN A 3 5.12 -20.01 -8.22
C GLN A 3 3.90 -20.03 -9.17
N PRO A 4 2.68 -20.25 -8.66
CA PRO A 4 1.50 -20.32 -9.51
C PRO A 4 1.25 -18.96 -10.18
N VAL A 5 0.98 -18.98 -11.49
CA VAL A 5 0.74 -17.81 -12.35
C VAL A 5 -0.35 -16.87 -11.79
N SER A 6 -1.28 -17.38 -10.98
CA SER A 6 -2.31 -16.57 -10.31
C SER A 6 -1.72 -15.55 -9.33
N ASN A 7 -0.65 -15.89 -8.61
CA ASN A 7 -0.03 -15.02 -7.61
C ASN A 7 0.65 -13.82 -8.28
N LEU A 8 1.31 -14.04 -9.42
CA LEU A 8 1.95 -12.97 -10.20
C LEU A 8 0.93 -11.96 -10.75
N ARG A 9 -0.23 -12.45 -11.21
CA ARG A 9 -1.29 -11.56 -11.72
C ARG A 9 -1.90 -10.71 -10.62
N VAL A 10 -2.11 -11.28 -9.43
CA VAL A 10 -2.60 -10.54 -8.26
C VAL A 10 -1.60 -9.46 -7.85
N ARG A 11 -0.32 -9.80 -7.67
CA ARG A 11 0.74 -8.84 -7.32
C ARG A 11 0.86 -7.69 -8.33
N ARG A 12 0.79 -8.01 -9.63
CA ARG A 12 0.81 -6.99 -10.69
C ARG A 12 -0.40 -6.05 -10.59
N THR A 13 -1.58 -6.60 -10.33
CA THR A 13 -2.82 -5.83 -10.18
C THR A 13 -2.73 -4.91 -8.96
N GLN A 14 -2.27 -5.43 -7.82
CA GLN A 14 -2.08 -4.67 -6.58
C GLN A 14 -1.10 -3.52 -6.79
N LYS A 15 0.03 -3.76 -7.48
CA LYS A 15 1.01 -2.70 -7.80
C LYS A 15 0.40 -1.59 -8.66
N LEU A 16 -0.34 -1.94 -9.71
CA LEU A 16 -0.99 -0.95 -10.60
C LEU A 16 -2.05 -0.13 -9.84
N LEU A 17 -2.85 -0.78 -9.01
CA LEU A 17 -3.86 -0.11 -8.19
C LEU A 17 -3.22 0.79 -7.11
N ARG A 18 -2.11 0.37 -6.51
CA ARG A 18 -1.37 1.19 -5.55
C ARG A 18 -0.85 2.48 -6.18
N GLU A 19 -0.26 2.42 -7.36
CA GLU A 19 0.22 3.64 -8.03
C GLU A 19 -0.95 4.57 -8.42
N ALA A 20 -2.02 4.01 -8.98
CA ALA A 20 -3.23 4.78 -9.29
C ALA A 20 -3.84 5.44 -8.04
N LEU A 21 -3.89 4.72 -6.92
CA LEU A 21 -4.35 5.23 -5.63
C LEU A 21 -3.50 6.43 -5.17
N ILE A 22 -2.17 6.28 -5.17
CA ILE A 22 -1.23 7.33 -4.74
C ILE A 22 -1.42 8.59 -5.60
N GLU A 23 -1.40 8.46 -6.92
CA GLU A 23 -1.56 9.59 -7.85
C GLU A 23 -2.90 10.31 -7.64
N LEU A 24 -3.99 9.55 -7.49
CA LEU A 24 -5.31 10.10 -7.28
C LEU A 24 -5.46 10.85 -5.95
N ILE A 25 -4.82 10.34 -4.89
CA ILE A 25 -4.77 11.05 -3.61
C ILE A 25 -3.95 12.33 -3.75
N GLU A 26 -2.80 12.28 -4.44
CA GLU A 26 -1.96 13.44 -4.70
C GLU A 26 -2.68 14.53 -5.51
N GLU A 27 -3.53 14.15 -6.47
CA GLU A 27 -4.32 15.07 -7.30
C GLU A 27 -5.41 15.78 -6.48
N ARG A 28 -6.29 15.02 -5.82
CA ARG A 28 -7.58 15.52 -5.32
C ARG A 28 -7.99 15.00 -3.93
N GLY A 29 -7.17 14.15 -3.35
CA GLY A 29 -7.36 13.60 -2.02
C GLY A 29 -8.19 12.32 -1.96
N PHE A 30 -8.02 11.62 -0.84
CA PHE A 30 -8.55 10.27 -0.64
C PHE A 30 -10.07 10.21 -0.66
N GLU A 31 -10.75 11.18 -0.06
CA GLU A 31 -12.22 11.17 0.04
C GLU A 31 -12.89 11.27 -1.33
N ALA A 32 -12.34 12.10 -2.22
CA ALA A 32 -12.85 12.32 -3.58
C ALA A 32 -12.55 11.16 -4.55
N LEU A 33 -11.67 10.24 -4.17
CA LEU A 33 -11.32 9.09 -5.01
C LEU A 33 -12.51 8.13 -5.14
N THR A 34 -12.76 7.66 -6.36
CA THR A 34 -13.68 6.55 -6.65
C THR A 34 -12.96 5.32 -7.20
N ILE A 35 -13.57 4.14 -7.03
CA ILE A 35 -13.08 2.88 -7.58
C ILE A 35 -13.03 2.93 -9.11
N GLY A 36 -14.01 3.59 -9.76
CA GLY A 36 -14.06 3.70 -11.21
C GLY A 36 -12.80 4.35 -11.78
N GLU A 37 -12.45 5.52 -11.27
CA GLU A 37 -11.29 6.28 -11.74
C GLU A 37 -9.98 5.57 -11.39
N MET A 38 -9.92 4.91 -10.22
CA MET A 38 -8.75 4.11 -9.85
C MET A 38 -8.55 2.93 -10.80
N THR A 39 -9.63 2.22 -11.14
CA THR A 39 -9.58 1.07 -12.07
C THR A 39 -9.22 1.50 -13.49
N GLU A 40 -9.73 2.64 -13.94
CA GLU A 40 -9.40 3.24 -15.24
C GLU A 40 -7.92 3.63 -15.30
N ARG A 41 -7.43 4.39 -14.32
CA ARG A 41 -6.02 4.80 -14.20
C ARG A 41 -5.06 3.61 -14.18
N ALA A 42 -5.41 2.57 -13.41
CA ALA A 42 -4.61 1.38 -13.26
C ALA A 42 -4.67 0.43 -14.48
N MET A 43 -5.55 0.70 -15.46
CA MET A 43 -5.86 -0.22 -16.57
C MET A 43 -6.30 -1.60 -16.07
N VAL A 44 -7.10 -1.62 -15.00
CA VAL A 44 -7.63 -2.82 -14.34
C VAL A 44 -9.15 -2.82 -14.49
N SER A 45 -9.79 -3.96 -14.77
CA SER A 45 -11.25 -3.99 -14.82
C SER A 45 -11.86 -3.89 -13.42
N ARG A 46 -13.04 -3.27 -13.29
CA ARG A 46 -13.79 -3.23 -12.01
C ARG A 46 -14.05 -4.64 -11.46
N ALA A 47 -14.35 -5.59 -12.34
CA ALA A 47 -14.49 -7.01 -11.95
C ALA A 47 -13.19 -7.58 -11.37
N ALA A 48 -12.01 -7.15 -11.84
CA ALA A 48 -10.73 -7.55 -11.27
C ALA A 48 -10.44 -6.89 -9.94
N PHE A 49 -10.85 -5.64 -9.76
CA PHE A 49 -10.81 -4.96 -8.47
C PHE A 49 -11.66 -5.72 -7.44
N TYR A 50 -12.96 -5.90 -7.72
CA TYR A 50 -13.91 -6.51 -6.79
C TYR A 50 -13.66 -8.00 -6.51
N ARG A 51 -12.79 -8.67 -7.27
CA ARG A 51 -12.32 -10.02 -6.92
C ARG A 51 -11.35 -10.04 -5.74
N ASN A 52 -10.65 -8.94 -5.49
CA ASN A 52 -9.58 -8.87 -4.48
C ASN A 52 -9.87 -7.84 -3.39
N TYR A 53 -10.71 -6.84 -3.67
CA TYR A 53 -10.96 -5.71 -2.79
C TYR A 53 -12.45 -5.39 -2.72
N GLN A 54 -12.97 -5.21 -1.51
CA GLN A 54 -14.36 -4.82 -1.28
C GLN A 54 -14.60 -3.37 -1.67
N ASP A 55 -13.69 -2.49 -1.27
CA ASP A 55 -13.75 -1.06 -1.54
C ASP A 55 -12.33 -0.42 -1.52
N LYS A 56 -12.27 0.92 -1.58
CA LYS A 56 -11.00 1.65 -1.54
C LYS A 56 -10.30 1.59 -0.18
N TYR A 57 -11.03 1.33 0.90
CA TYR A 57 -10.46 1.20 2.25
C TYR A 57 -9.76 -0.15 2.37
N ASP A 58 -10.42 -1.24 1.97
CA ASP A 58 -9.84 -2.59 1.93
C ASP A 58 -8.56 -2.62 1.08
N LEU A 59 -8.54 -1.96 -0.08
CA LEU A 59 -7.31 -1.81 -0.87
C LEU A 59 -6.19 -1.14 -0.07
N VAL A 60 -6.47 -0.04 0.64
CA VAL A 60 -5.46 0.67 1.45
C VAL A 60 -4.94 -0.23 2.56
N GLU A 61 -5.83 -0.97 3.24
CA GLU A 61 -5.44 -1.91 4.30
C GLU A 61 -4.49 -2.96 3.76
N GLN A 62 -4.83 -3.63 2.66
CA GLN A 62 -3.97 -4.65 2.07
C GLN A 62 -2.63 -4.10 1.56
N ILE A 63 -2.60 -2.89 0.99
CA ILE A 63 -1.35 -2.22 0.59
C ILE A 63 -0.49 -1.90 1.82
N PHE A 64 -1.11 -1.43 2.90
CA PHE A 64 -0.39 -1.10 4.12
C PHE A 64 0.13 -2.34 4.84
N GLU A 65 -0.66 -3.43 4.89
CA GLU A 65 -0.23 -4.72 5.40
C GLU A 65 0.95 -5.30 4.61
N GLU A 66 0.97 -5.15 3.29
CA GLU A 66 2.11 -5.53 2.46
C GLU A 66 3.37 -4.74 2.86
N ALA A 67 3.24 -3.41 3.03
CA ALA A 67 4.35 -2.57 3.46
C ALA A 67 4.82 -2.94 4.88
N MET A 68 3.90 -3.16 5.81
CA MET A 68 4.25 -3.53 7.19
C MET A 68 4.91 -4.91 7.25
N SER A 69 4.42 -5.86 6.45
CA SER A 69 5.03 -7.19 6.33
C SER A 69 6.46 -7.10 5.79
N ALA A 70 6.71 -6.21 4.82
CA ALA A 70 8.07 -5.97 4.30
C ALA A 70 9.01 -5.43 5.40
N LEU A 71 8.54 -4.47 6.21
CA LEU A 71 9.30 -3.93 7.33
C LEU A 71 9.59 -4.99 8.40
N LEU A 72 8.57 -5.74 8.82
CA LEU A 72 8.70 -6.76 9.86
C LEU A 72 9.66 -7.88 9.45
N ASN A 73 9.62 -8.29 8.18
CA ASN A 73 10.58 -9.27 7.66
C ASN A 73 12.00 -8.70 7.67
N ALA A 74 12.20 -7.47 7.19
CA ALA A 74 13.52 -6.84 7.17
C ALA A 74 14.10 -6.67 8.58
N VAL A 75 13.28 -6.32 9.57
CA VAL A 75 13.68 -6.24 10.98
C VAL A 75 13.93 -7.62 11.58
N GLY A 76 13.09 -8.61 11.25
CA GLY A 76 13.24 -9.99 11.71
C GLY A 76 14.55 -10.64 11.25
N ASP A 77 14.98 -10.34 10.02
CA ASP A 77 16.21 -10.85 9.43
C ASP A 77 17.49 -10.29 10.11
N LEU A 78 17.42 -9.11 10.73
CA LEU A 78 18.55 -8.50 11.43
C LEU A 78 18.84 -9.14 12.79
N GLY A 79 17.84 -9.77 13.42
CA GLY A 79 17.89 -10.19 14.82
C GLY A 79 17.80 -9.00 15.79
N LEU A 80 17.17 -9.20 16.95
CA LEU A 80 16.89 -8.14 17.93
C LEU A 80 18.14 -7.62 18.70
N GLU A 81 19.33 -8.07 18.31
CA GLU A 81 20.59 -7.79 19.01
C GLU A 81 21.32 -6.55 18.46
N HIS A 82 20.76 -5.88 17.44
CA HIS A 82 21.36 -4.76 16.72
C HIS A 82 20.45 -3.51 16.73
N PRO A 83 20.37 -2.76 17.84
CA PRO A 83 19.40 -1.67 18.00
C PRO A 83 19.56 -0.52 16.98
N PRO A 84 20.78 -0.05 16.64
CA PRO A 84 20.94 0.99 15.61
C PRO A 84 20.44 0.56 14.22
N GLU A 85 20.71 -0.68 13.82
CA GLU A 85 20.39 -1.25 12.51
C GLU A 85 18.89 -1.34 12.29
N ILE A 86 18.12 -1.66 13.35
CA ILE A 86 16.65 -1.65 13.31
C ILE A 86 16.13 -0.26 12.91
N TRP A 87 16.71 0.82 13.47
CA TRP A 87 16.30 2.18 13.13
C TRP A 87 16.69 2.57 11.71
N VAL A 88 17.87 2.15 11.26
CA VAL A 88 18.31 2.38 9.86
C VAL A 88 17.33 1.70 8.90
N THR A 89 17.02 0.43 9.10
CA THR A 89 16.07 -0.31 8.27
C THR A 89 14.66 0.27 8.33
N PHE A 90 14.22 0.75 9.49
CA PHE A 90 12.97 1.47 9.60
C PHE A 90 12.96 2.75 8.74
N PHE A 91 14.00 3.58 8.82
CA PHE A 91 14.07 4.81 8.01
C PHE A 91 14.23 4.53 6.52
N GLU A 92 14.99 3.50 6.14
CA GLU A 92 15.10 3.03 4.75
C GLU A 92 13.74 2.57 4.20
N HIS A 93 12.96 1.85 5.01
CA HIS A 93 11.60 1.46 4.66
C HIS A 93 10.70 2.68 4.47
N ILE A 94 10.73 3.65 5.39
CA ILE A 94 9.96 4.91 5.24
C ILE A 94 10.37 5.63 3.94
N ALA A 95 11.67 5.69 3.62
CA ALA A 95 12.15 6.31 2.39
C ALA A 95 11.68 5.55 1.14
N GLN A 96 11.72 4.21 1.15
CA GLN A 96 11.25 3.38 0.04
C GLN A 96 9.73 3.53 -0.21
N TYR A 97 8.94 3.67 0.85
CA TYR A 97 7.48 3.81 0.79
C TYR A 97 7.02 5.26 0.93
N GLU A 98 7.89 6.25 0.72
CA GLU A 98 7.61 7.66 0.99
C GLU A 98 6.33 8.15 0.29
N ARG A 99 6.15 7.85 -1.00
CA ARG A 99 4.97 8.27 -1.76
C ARG A 99 3.67 7.72 -1.17
N LEU A 100 3.69 6.46 -0.72
CA LEU A 100 2.55 5.84 -0.07
C LEU A 100 2.22 6.55 1.24
N TYR A 101 3.21 6.72 2.12
CA TYR A 101 3.00 7.38 3.41
C TYR A 101 2.59 8.84 3.25
N ARG A 102 3.20 9.56 2.30
CA ARG A 102 2.83 10.95 1.98
C ARG A 102 1.40 11.05 1.49
N ALA A 103 0.96 10.14 0.63
CA ALA A 103 -0.43 10.11 0.16
C ALA A 103 -1.39 9.83 1.32
N LEU A 104 -1.13 8.81 2.14
CA LEU A 104 -2.07 8.36 3.18
C LEU A 104 -2.09 9.23 4.44
N LEU A 105 -0.93 9.74 4.88
CA LEU A 105 -0.77 10.54 6.11
C LEU A 105 -0.64 12.05 5.86
N GLY A 106 -0.45 12.45 4.60
CA GLY A 106 -0.36 13.86 4.23
C GLY A 106 -1.72 14.57 4.26
N ARG A 107 -1.70 15.87 3.95
CA ARG A 107 -2.90 16.73 3.96
C ARG A 107 -4.06 16.26 3.08
N LYS A 108 -3.75 15.48 2.03
CA LYS A 108 -4.72 14.94 1.07
C LYS A 108 -5.15 13.50 1.40
N GLY A 109 -4.55 12.88 2.42
CA GLY A 109 -4.95 11.57 2.92
C GLY A 109 -6.30 11.61 3.66
N SER A 110 -6.58 10.57 4.45
CA SER A 110 -7.81 10.51 5.24
C SER A 110 -7.52 10.37 6.73
N PRO A 111 -8.24 11.10 7.62
CA PRO A 111 -8.18 10.87 9.05
C PRO A 111 -8.53 9.44 9.46
N TRP A 112 -9.30 8.73 8.64
CA TRP A 112 -9.58 7.31 8.84
C TRP A 112 -8.31 6.47 8.92
N PHE A 113 -7.34 6.71 8.02
CA PHE A 113 -6.10 5.92 7.99
C PHE A 113 -5.23 6.21 9.22
N VAL A 114 -5.16 7.48 9.64
CA VAL A 114 -4.45 7.88 10.86
C VAL A 114 -5.04 7.19 12.11
N ARG A 115 -6.36 7.01 12.16
CA ARG A 115 -7.01 6.26 13.25
C ARG A 115 -6.72 4.77 13.16
N LYS A 116 -6.75 4.19 11.95
CA LYS A 116 -6.43 2.78 11.71
C LYS A 116 -5.02 2.44 12.19
N MET A 117 -4.03 3.30 11.96
CA MET A 117 -2.65 3.10 12.44
C MET A 117 -2.49 3.12 13.96
N ARG A 118 -3.47 3.62 14.73
CA ARG A 118 -3.42 3.68 16.19
C ARG A 118 -4.11 2.50 16.88
N ALA A 119 -4.90 1.73 16.14
CA ALA A 119 -5.63 0.57 16.62
C ALA A 119 -4.72 -0.67 16.58
#